data_AF-A0A0H5C6W9-F1
#
_entry.id   AF-A0A0H5C6W9-F1
#
_cell.length_a   1.000
_cell.length_b   1.000
_cell.length_c   1.000
_cell.angle_alpha   90.00
_cell.angle_beta   90.00
_cell.angle_gamma   90.00
#
_symmetry.space_group_name_H-M   'P 1'
#
loop_
_entity.id
_entity.type
_entity.pdbx_description
1 polymer ?
#
loop_
_entity_poly.entity_id
_entity_poly.type
_entity_poly.pdbx_seq_one_letter_code
_entity_poly.pdbx_strand_id
1 'polypeptide(L)'
;MSKQKTLIRCLCSLLCLLSTCLCAVLPGHVQFDGNVTSLDVQRTQIEITEVSSEPGSYRQRAFIHPDGTFELNNIPKGEFVLTVLSIDYNLIPFKARVIVNEDDEVHAYVLHATSQWDKLGQEIPLPIQIIPNPKQPLREYLVERTPGLLKSGPIATVLNNPLYLGAAILSLVAIAAPYLMEKFDPETAKAVREERAASRREKIKPSQAAIEATEKLQSSGNEVKAGSKSDSTLKKRKN
;
A
#
# COMPACT_ATOMS: atom_id res chain seq x y z
N MET A 1 -21.58 21.21 -73.14
CA MET A 1 -20.94 20.07 -72.44
C MET A 1 -19.66 20.40 -71.66
N SER A 2 -18.96 21.53 -71.90
CA SER A 2 -17.72 21.88 -71.16
C SER A 2 -17.94 22.23 -69.68
N LYS A 3 -18.98 23.02 -69.35
CA LYS A 3 -19.28 23.46 -67.97
C LYS A 3 -19.60 22.34 -66.97
N GLN A 4 -20.11 21.21 -67.46
CA GLN A 4 -20.48 20.07 -66.60
C GLN A 4 -19.25 19.29 -66.12
N LYS A 5 -18.17 19.25 -66.94
CA LYS A 5 -16.93 18.55 -66.60
C LYS A 5 -16.09 19.31 -65.57
N THR A 6 -16.11 20.64 -65.59
CA THR A 6 -15.45 21.47 -64.58
C THR A 6 -16.15 21.39 -63.22
N LEU A 7 -17.48 21.33 -63.21
CA LEU A 7 -18.26 21.24 -61.96
C LEU A 7 -18.03 19.90 -61.25
N ILE A 8 -17.98 18.78 -61.99
CA ILE A 8 -17.67 17.46 -61.43
C ILE A 8 -16.24 17.40 -60.87
N ARG A 9 -15.26 18.00 -61.56
CA ARG A 9 -13.87 18.03 -61.07
C ARG A 9 -13.71 18.84 -59.78
N CYS A 10 -14.39 19.98 -59.68
CA CYS A 10 -14.41 20.75 -58.43
C CYS A 10 -15.11 20.01 -57.28
N LEU A 11 -16.21 19.30 -57.57
CA LEU A 11 -16.93 18.53 -56.55
C LEU A 11 -16.09 17.36 -56.02
N CYS A 12 -15.37 16.64 -56.90
CA CYS A 12 -14.45 15.58 -56.49
C CYS A 12 -13.27 16.11 -55.66
N SER A 13 -12.65 17.24 -56.04
CA SER A 13 -11.59 17.85 -55.23
C SER A 13 -12.09 18.32 -53.86
N LEU A 14 -13.33 18.83 -53.78
CA LEU A 14 -13.95 19.26 -52.54
C LEU A 14 -14.30 18.06 -51.63
N LEU A 15 -14.80 16.94 -52.18
CA LEU A 15 -15.04 15.71 -51.42
C LEU A 15 -13.73 15.08 -50.92
N CYS A 16 -12.64 15.14 -51.67
CA CYS A 16 -11.34 14.68 -51.21
C CYS A 16 -10.75 15.56 -50.09
N LEU A 17 -11.08 16.86 -50.07
CA LEU A 17 -10.73 17.78 -48.98
C LEU A 17 -11.64 17.60 -47.75
N LEU A 18 -12.89 17.15 -47.94
CA LEU A 18 -13.82 16.81 -46.84
C LEU A 18 -13.58 15.42 -46.25
N SER A 19 -12.86 14.54 -46.94
CA SER A 19 -12.20 13.38 -46.32
C SER A 19 -10.98 13.80 -45.50
N THR A 20 -11.09 14.96 -44.83
CA THR A 20 -10.17 15.37 -43.79
C THR A 20 -10.27 14.32 -42.69
N CYS A 21 -9.16 13.61 -42.52
CA CYS A 21 -8.97 12.47 -41.63
C CYS A 21 -9.79 12.61 -40.34
N LEU A 22 -10.85 11.82 -40.21
CA LEU A 22 -11.35 11.51 -38.88
C LEU A 22 -10.18 10.80 -38.19
N CYS A 23 -9.71 11.46 -37.16
CA CYS A 23 -8.51 11.11 -36.46
C CYS A 23 -8.93 11.13 -34.99
N ALA A 24 -8.78 9.99 -34.33
CA ALA A 24 -9.23 9.85 -32.96
C ALA A 24 -8.50 10.86 -32.06
N VAL A 25 -9.26 11.44 -31.13
CA VAL A 25 -8.77 12.34 -30.09
C VAL A 25 -8.95 11.64 -28.75
N LEU A 26 -7.87 11.55 -27.98
CA LEU A 26 -7.93 11.04 -26.61
C LEU A 26 -7.83 12.22 -25.63
N PRO A 27 -8.97 12.67 -25.07
CA PRO A 27 -8.97 13.71 -24.05
C PRO A 27 -8.68 13.13 -22.68
N GLY A 28 -7.97 13.90 -21.85
CA GLY A 28 -7.75 13.56 -20.46
C GLY A 28 -7.49 14.77 -19.59
N HIS A 29 -7.48 14.52 -18.28
CA HIS A 29 -7.31 15.54 -17.26
C HIS A 29 -6.47 14.96 -16.11
N VAL A 30 -5.40 15.68 -15.77
CA VAL A 30 -4.53 15.38 -14.64
C VAL A 30 -4.89 16.32 -13.50
N GLN A 31 -5.36 15.74 -12.40
CA GLN A 31 -5.61 16.48 -11.17
C GLN A 31 -4.42 16.29 -10.22
N PHE A 32 -3.96 17.37 -9.60
CA PHE A 32 -2.99 17.34 -8.50
C PHE A 32 -3.67 17.78 -7.20
N ASP A 33 -3.02 17.54 -6.06
CA ASP A 33 -3.49 18.03 -4.76
C ASP A 33 -3.30 19.54 -4.67
N GLY A 34 -4.26 20.30 -5.23
CA GLY A 34 -4.25 21.76 -5.30
C GLY A 34 -4.28 22.31 -6.72
N ASN A 35 -3.82 23.55 -6.90
CA ASN A 35 -3.72 24.16 -8.22
C ASN A 35 -2.51 23.60 -8.97
N VAL A 36 -2.72 23.21 -10.23
CA VAL A 36 -1.65 22.76 -11.13
C VAL A 36 -0.59 23.87 -11.24
N THR A 37 0.63 23.58 -10.82
CA THR A 37 1.74 24.53 -10.97
C THR A 37 2.49 24.30 -12.27
N SER A 38 3.24 25.30 -12.73
CA SER A 38 4.10 25.17 -13.92
C SER A 38 5.18 24.09 -13.74
N LEU A 39 5.59 23.82 -12.49
CA LEU A 39 6.55 22.76 -12.18
C LEU A 39 5.92 21.38 -12.36
N ASP A 40 4.67 21.19 -11.92
CA ASP A 40 3.96 19.92 -12.08
C ASP A 40 3.80 19.56 -13.57
N VAL A 41 3.48 20.56 -14.40
CA VAL A 41 3.38 20.41 -15.86
C VAL A 41 4.71 20.00 -16.49
N GLN A 42 5.82 20.65 -16.12
CA GLN A 42 7.14 20.35 -16.70
C GLN A 42 7.70 18.99 -16.27
N ARG A 43 7.29 18.50 -15.09
CA ARG A 43 7.78 17.27 -14.48
C ARG A 43 6.85 16.08 -14.70
N THR A 44 5.77 16.29 -15.43
CA THR A 44 4.82 15.24 -15.80
C THR A 44 4.83 15.04 -17.31
N GLN A 45 5.12 13.81 -17.72
CA GLN A 45 5.17 13.38 -19.11
C GLN A 45 4.00 12.44 -19.38
N ILE A 46 3.23 12.77 -20.42
CA ILE A 46 2.16 11.92 -20.94
C ILE A 46 2.56 11.48 -22.33
N GLU A 47 2.52 10.18 -22.57
CA GLU A 47 2.97 9.59 -23.81
C GLU A 47 2.09 8.41 -24.20
N ILE A 48 1.77 8.32 -25.48
CA ILE A 48 1.08 7.17 -26.07
C ILE A 48 2.03 6.46 -27.04
N THR A 49 2.10 5.14 -26.93
CA THR A 49 2.98 4.29 -27.73
C THR A 49 2.20 3.11 -28.28
N GLU A 50 2.31 2.86 -29.57
CA GLU A 50 1.69 1.71 -30.23
C GLU A 50 2.34 0.40 -29.77
N VAL A 51 1.51 -0.65 -29.65
CA VAL A 51 1.90 -1.95 -29.11
C VAL A 51 2.67 -2.82 -30.13
N SER A 52 2.80 -2.34 -31.38
CA SER A 52 3.50 -3.07 -32.43
C SER A 52 4.96 -3.37 -32.08
N SER A 53 5.43 -4.57 -32.45
CA SER A 53 6.82 -5.02 -32.28
C SER A 53 7.76 -4.50 -33.38
N GLU A 54 7.25 -3.72 -34.33
CA GLU A 54 8.01 -3.24 -35.47
C GLU A 54 8.82 -1.97 -35.15
N PRO A 55 10.04 -1.83 -35.70
CA PRO A 55 10.80 -0.60 -35.59
C PRO A 55 10.09 0.53 -36.35
N GLY A 56 9.75 1.61 -35.64
CA GLY A 56 8.96 2.73 -36.18
C GLY A 56 7.54 2.84 -35.62
N SER A 57 7.24 2.13 -34.53
CA SER A 57 5.94 2.21 -33.83
C SER A 57 5.53 3.66 -33.54
N TYR A 58 4.23 3.93 -33.70
CA TYR A 58 3.68 5.25 -33.46
C TYR A 58 3.90 5.66 -31.99
N ARG A 59 4.44 6.86 -31.81
CA ARG A 59 4.73 7.44 -30.49
C ARG A 59 4.42 8.93 -30.50
N GLN A 60 3.58 9.37 -29.57
CA GLN A 60 3.21 10.77 -29.44
C GLN A 60 3.24 11.19 -27.96
N ARG A 61 3.66 12.43 -27.70
CA ARG A 61 3.61 13.04 -26.37
C ARG A 61 2.50 14.08 -26.32
N ALA A 62 1.81 14.12 -25.19
CA ALA A 62 0.83 15.17 -24.91
C ALA A 62 1.47 16.27 -24.07
N PHE A 63 1.03 17.51 -24.28
CA PHE A 63 1.34 18.63 -23.41
C PHE A 63 0.18 18.83 -22.43
N ILE A 64 0.52 19.11 -21.17
CA ILE A 64 -0.47 19.39 -20.13
C ILE A 64 -0.69 20.90 -20.10
N HIS A 65 -1.94 21.31 -20.15
CA HIS A 65 -2.35 22.70 -20.01
C HIS A 65 -2.34 23.15 -18.54
N PRO A 66 -2.32 24.47 -18.26
CA PRO A 66 -2.31 24.98 -16.89
C PRO A 66 -3.55 24.61 -16.05
N ASP A 67 -4.64 24.20 -16.70
CA ASP A 67 -5.85 23.69 -16.05
C ASP A 67 -5.78 22.18 -15.75
N GLY A 68 -4.69 21.50 -16.12
CA GLY A 68 -4.51 20.06 -15.96
C GLY A 68 -5.04 19.23 -17.13
N THR A 69 -5.69 19.85 -18.13
CA THR A 69 -6.18 19.12 -19.30
C THR A 69 -5.04 18.74 -20.26
N PHE A 70 -5.23 17.67 -21.02
CA PHE A 70 -4.35 17.30 -22.12
C PHE A 70 -5.14 16.58 -23.20
N GLU A 71 -4.66 16.68 -24.43
CA GLU A 71 -5.26 16.02 -25.60
C GLU A 71 -4.17 15.38 -26.45
N LEU A 72 -4.42 14.14 -26.87
CA LEU A 72 -3.64 13.46 -27.90
C LEU A 72 -4.46 13.42 -29.17
N ASN A 73 -4.00 14.16 -30.18
CA ASN A 73 -4.70 14.36 -31.44
C ASN A 73 -4.10 13.48 -32.54
N ASN A 74 -4.93 13.04 -33.49
CA ASN A 74 -4.51 12.24 -34.63
C ASN A 74 -3.90 10.89 -34.24
N ILE A 75 -4.57 10.20 -33.32
CA ILE A 75 -4.21 8.83 -32.96
C ILE A 75 -4.74 7.92 -34.09
N PRO A 76 -3.88 7.10 -34.72
CA PRO A 76 -4.31 6.15 -35.73
C PRO A 76 -5.12 5.02 -35.09
N LYS A 77 -5.81 4.25 -35.93
CA LYS A 77 -6.55 3.05 -35.52
C LYS A 77 -5.57 1.99 -35.03
N GLY A 78 -5.93 1.29 -33.96
CA GLY A 78 -5.07 0.24 -33.39
C GLY A 78 -5.03 0.24 -31.87
N GLU A 79 -4.03 -0.46 -31.33
CA GLU A 79 -3.82 -0.62 -29.89
C GLU A 79 -2.58 0.11 -29.40
N PHE A 80 -2.75 0.87 -28.33
CA PHE A 80 -1.72 1.71 -27.76
C PHE A 80 -1.64 1.54 -26.24
N VAL A 81 -0.51 1.94 -25.68
CA VAL A 81 -0.30 2.12 -24.25
C VAL A 81 -0.13 3.59 -23.97
N LEU A 82 -1.08 4.17 -23.26
CA LEU A 82 -0.92 5.47 -22.61
C LEU A 82 -0.09 5.28 -21.36
N THR A 83 1.02 6.01 -21.26
CA THR A 83 1.92 6.03 -20.11
C THR A 83 1.97 7.45 -19.56
N VAL A 84 1.70 7.57 -18.26
CA VAL A 84 1.72 8.83 -17.52
C VAL A 84 2.75 8.72 -16.42
N LEU A 85 3.76 9.57 -16.49
CA LEU A 85 4.87 9.59 -15.54
C LEU A 85 5.00 10.98 -14.96
N SER A 86 5.00 11.08 -13.64
CA SER A 86 5.43 12.29 -12.94
C SER A 86 6.70 11.98 -12.15
N ILE A 87 7.55 12.99 -11.98
CA ILE A 87 8.68 12.94 -11.06
C ILE A 87 8.14 13.01 -9.62
N ASP A 88 7.27 13.96 -9.33
CA ASP A 88 6.92 14.27 -7.94
C ASP A 88 5.75 13.41 -7.41
N TYR A 89 4.91 12.87 -8.29
CA TYR A 89 3.69 12.15 -7.90
C TYR A 89 3.64 10.70 -8.38
N ASN A 90 2.97 9.85 -7.59
CA ASN A 90 2.54 8.53 -8.04
C ASN A 90 1.11 8.64 -8.58
N LEU A 91 0.96 8.70 -9.90
CA LEU A 91 -0.32 8.91 -10.56
C LEU A 91 -1.07 7.59 -10.83
N ILE A 92 -2.40 7.65 -10.83
CA ILE A 92 -3.31 6.55 -11.16
C ILE A 92 -4.37 7.05 -12.15
N PRO A 93 -4.54 6.39 -13.31
CA PRO A 93 -3.72 5.31 -13.83
C PRO A 93 -2.36 5.84 -14.33
N PHE A 94 -1.26 5.15 -14.00
CA PHE A 94 0.06 5.45 -14.59
C PHE A 94 0.25 4.79 -15.97
N LYS A 95 -0.53 3.74 -16.25
CA LYS A 95 -0.61 3.06 -17.54
C LYS A 95 -2.05 2.68 -17.86
N ALA A 96 -2.46 2.92 -19.09
CA ALA A 96 -3.74 2.48 -19.63
C ALA A 96 -3.55 1.91 -21.04
N ARG A 97 -4.31 0.88 -21.39
CA ARG A 97 -4.42 0.40 -22.76
C ARG A 97 -5.48 1.23 -23.46
N VAL A 98 -5.15 1.77 -24.62
CA VAL A 98 -6.05 2.57 -25.44
C VAL A 98 -6.29 1.81 -26.74
N ILE A 99 -7.55 1.61 -27.10
CA ILE A 99 -7.96 0.93 -28.31
C ILE A 99 -8.75 1.95 -29.13
N VAL A 100 -8.31 2.16 -30.37
CA VAL A 100 -8.98 3.04 -31.34
C VAL A 100 -9.61 2.16 -32.41
N ASN A 101 -10.94 2.13 -32.44
CA ASN A 101 -11.74 1.30 -33.34
C ASN A 101 -11.77 1.84 -34.78
N GLU A 102 -12.37 1.07 -35.69
CA GLU A 102 -12.55 1.49 -37.09
C GLU A 102 -13.45 2.71 -37.26
N ASP A 103 -14.34 2.96 -36.29
CA ASP A 103 -15.22 4.13 -36.24
C ASP A 103 -14.58 5.35 -35.57
N ASP A 104 -13.27 5.30 -35.31
CA ASP A 104 -12.50 6.33 -34.56
C ASP A 104 -12.97 6.54 -33.11
N GLU A 105 -13.76 5.58 -32.59
CA GLU A 105 -14.12 5.49 -31.18
C GLU A 105 -12.92 5.04 -30.33
N VAL A 106 -12.70 5.72 -29.21
CA VAL A 106 -11.57 5.49 -28.31
C VAL A 106 -12.07 4.84 -27.03
N HIS A 107 -11.51 3.68 -26.70
CA HIS A 107 -11.75 3.02 -25.43
C HIS A 107 -10.45 2.92 -24.64
N ALA A 108 -10.51 3.26 -23.36
CA ALA A 108 -9.37 3.18 -22.45
C ALA A 108 -9.63 2.13 -21.37
N TYR A 109 -8.62 1.32 -21.05
CA TYR A 109 -8.71 0.26 -20.05
C TYR A 109 -7.54 0.35 -19.08
N VAL A 110 -7.81 0.08 -17.79
CA VAL A 110 -6.76 0.04 -16.76
C VAL A 110 -5.79 -1.11 -17.06
N LEU A 111 -4.49 -0.79 -17.11
CA LEU A 111 -3.45 -1.79 -17.31
C LEU A 111 -2.71 -2.03 -15.98
N HIS A 112 -2.97 -3.15 -15.33
CA HIS A 112 -2.20 -3.56 -14.15
C HIS A 112 -0.87 -4.21 -14.55
N ALA A 113 0.16 -4.04 -13.73
CA ALA A 113 1.49 -4.59 -13.98
C ALA A 113 1.51 -6.12 -14.12
N THR A 114 0.52 -6.81 -13.54
CA THR A 114 0.38 -8.28 -13.57
C THR A 114 -0.66 -8.77 -14.56
N SER A 115 -1.35 -7.88 -15.29
CA SER A 115 -2.37 -8.28 -16.26
C SER A 115 -1.72 -8.89 -17.50
N GLN A 116 -2.28 -10.02 -17.95
CA GLN A 116 -1.96 -10.58 -19.26
C GLN A 116 -2.48 -9.64 -20.35
N TRP A 117 -1.72 -9.50 -21.45
CA TRP A 117 -2.10 -8.62 -22.56
C TRP A 117 -3.45 -8.98 -23.18
N ASP A 118 -3.81 -10.27 -23.19
CA ASP A 118 -5.04 -10.76 -23.80
C ASP A 118 -6.31 -10.40 -23.00
N LYS A 119 -6.17 -9.99 -21.74
CA LYS A 119 -7.30 -9.66 -20.87
C LYS A 119 -7.48 -8.15 -20.81
N LEU A 120 -8.63 -7.68 -21.29
CA LEU A 120 -9.06 -6.30 -21.09
C LEU A 120 -9.30 -6.05 -19.60
N GLY A 121 -8.75 -4.93 -19.10
CA GLY A 121 -8.97 -4.48 -17.74
C GLY A 121 -10.34 -3.81 -17.57
N GLN A 122 -10.53 -3.13 -16.45
CA GLN A 122 -11.68 -2.26 -16.25
C GLN A 122 -11.63 -1.09 -17.24
N GLU A 123 -12.74 -0.83 -17.94
CA GLU A 123 -12.88 0.33 -18.82
C GLU A 123 -12.86 1.64 -18.01
N ILE A 124 -12.16 2.62 -18.53
CA ILE A 124 -11.99 3.96 -17.96
C ILE A 124 -12.86 4.92 -18.79
N PRO A 125 -13.78 5.67 -18.16
CA PRO A 125 -14.57 6.65 -18.88
C PRO A 125 -13.69 7.77 -19.43
N LEU A 126 -14.03 8.26 -20.62
CA LEU A 126 -13.41 9.44 -21.22
C LEU A 126 -14.16 10.71 -20.78
N PRO A 127 -13.47 11.84 -20.54
CA PRO A 127 -12.01 12.01 -20.58
C PRO A 127 -11.28 11.29 -19.45
N ILE A 128 -10.09 10.76 -19.74
CA ILE A 128 -9.31 9.98 -18.75
C ILE A 128 -8.95 10.88 -17.57
N GLN A 129 -9.40 10.50 -16.37
CA GLN A 129 -9.04 11.18 -15.13
C GLN A 129 -7.80 10.54 -14.53
N ILE A 130 -6.74 11.32 -14.38
CA ILE A 130 -5.48 10.90 -13.74
C ILE A 130 -5.37 11.66 -12.42
N ILE A 131 -5.30 10.92 -11.33
CA ILE A 131 -5.25 11.47 -9.97
C ILE A 131 -4.04 10.94 -9.22
N PRO A 132 -3.55 11.62 -8.16
CA PRO A 132 -2.51 11.09 -7.31
C PRO A 132 -3.03 9.86 -6.55
N ASN A 133 -2.14 8.90 -6.28
CA ASN A 133 -2.48 7.70 -5.55
C ASN A 133 -2.95 8.05 -4.12
N PRO A 134 -4.17 7.68 -3.71
CA PRO A 134 -4.71 8.07 -2.41
C PRO A 134 -3.92 7.53 -1.22
N LYS A 135 -3.13 6.45 -1.41
CA LYS A 135 -2.29 5.87 -0.34
C LYS A 135 -0.90 6.52 -0.26
N GLN A 136 -0.36 6.97 -1.39
CA GLN A 136 0.99 7.50 -1.48
C GLN A 136 1.07 8.49 -2.66
N PRO A 137 0.53 9.71 -2.50
CA PRO A 137 0.38 10.65 -3.61
C PRO A 137 1.74 11.17 -4.10
N LEU A 138 2.67 11.42 -3.18
CA LEU A 138 4.02 11.89 -3.46
C LEU A 138 4.98 10.71 -3.66
N ARG A 139 5.93 10.88 -4.58
CA ARG A 139 6.99 9.92 -4.82
C ARG A 139 8.15 10.16 -3.87
N GLU A 140 8.43 9.18 -3.03
CA GLU A 140 9.56 9.21 -2.11
C GLU A 140 10.82 8.63 -2.77
N TYR A 141 11.78 9.51 -3.10
CA TYR A 141 13.06 9.11 -3.67
C TYR A 141 14.13 8.82 -2.62
N LEU A 142 13.94 9.32 -1.41
CA LEU A 142 14.90 9.24 -0.32
C LEU A 142 14.40 8.24 0.71
N VAL A 143 15.19 7.21 0.95
CA VAL A 143 14.94 6.24 2.02
C VAL A 143 15.77 6.63 3.22
N GLU A 144 15.12 6.92 4.36
CA GLU A 144 15.81 7.12 5.63
C GLU A 144 16.52 5.81 6.04
N ARG A 145 17.87 5.83 6.14
CA ARG A 145 18.66 4.62 6.47
C ARG A 145 18.37 4.07 7.87
N THR A 146 18.15 4.96 8.82
CA THR A 146 17.89 4.62 10.22
C THR A 146 16.69 5.43 10.69
N PRO A 147 15.46 4.95 10.46
CA PRO A 147 14.29 5.60 11.01
C PRO A 147 14.46 5.65 12.54
N GLY A 148 14.24 6.83 13.13
CA GLY A 148 14.46 7.02 14.58
C GLY A 148 13.72 5.99 15.44
N LEU A 149 14.15 5.82 16.69
CA LEU A 149 13.61 4.82 17.64
C LEU A 149 12.08 4.86 17.80
N LEU A 150 11.47 6.01 17.54
CA LEU A 150 10.02 6.22 17.60
C LEU A 150 9.29 5.90 16.29
N LYS A 151 9.99 5.91 15.15
CA LYS A 151 9.43 5.61 13.81
C LYS A 151 9.60 4.13 13.45
N SER A 152 10.63 3.46 13.96
CA SER A 152 10.88 2.04 13.68
C SER A 152 11.21 1.21 14.92
N GLY A 153 11.03 -0.11 14.79
CA GLY A 153 11.34 -1.07 15.85
C GLY A 153 10.20 -1.30 16.84
N PRO A 154 10.46 -2.08 17.92
CA PRO A 154 9.42 -2.53 18.85
C PRO A 154 8.70 -1.38 19.57
N ILE A 155 9.41 -0.28 19.86
CA ILE A 155 8.84 0.90 20.52
C ILE A 155 7.86 1.61 19.58
N ALA A 156 8.23 1.80 18.32
CA ALA A 156 7.35 2.39 17.31
C ALA A 156 6.07 1.55 17.11
N THR A 157 6.18 0.22 17.13
CA THR A 157 5.02 -0.67 17.04
C THR A 157 4.04 -0.47 18.20
N VAL A 158 4.54 -0.22 19.41
CA VAL A 158 3.70 0.07 20.57
C VAL A 158 3.06 1.46 20.45
N LEU A 159 3.80 2.47 19.99
CA LEU A 159 3.30 3.85 19.89
C LEU A 159 2.29 4.05 18.76
N ASN A 160 2.53 3.45 17.59
CA ASN A 160 1.69 3.64 16.40
C ASN A 160 0.41 2.79 16.40
N ASN A 161 0.34 1.76 17.27
CA ASN A 161 -0.84 0.93 17.41
C ASN A 161 -1.62 1.34 18.68
N PRO A 162 -2.84 1.88 18.56
CA PRO A 162 -3.59 2.38 19.71
C PRO A 162 -3.87 1.30 20.76
N LEU A 163 -4.00 0.04 20.35
CA LEU A 163 -4.26 -1.08 21.24
C LEU A 163 -3.01 -1.41 22.08
N TYR A 164 -1.84 -1.48 21.47
CA TYR A 164 -0.59 -1.74 22.19
C TYR A 164 -0.18 -0.56 23.07
N LEU A 165 -0.42 0.67 22.61
CA LEU A 165 -0.21 1.86 23.43
C LEU A 165 -1.07 1.81 24.69
N GLY A 166 -2.36 1.50 24.54
CA GLY A 166 -3.28 1.34 25.68
C GLY A 166 -2.82 0.25 26.65
N ALA A 167 -2.39 -0.91 26.13
CA ALA A 167 -1.86 -1.99 26.95
C ALA A 167 -0.57 -1.59 27.69
N ALA A 168 0.33 -0.85 27.03
CA ALA A 168 1.55 -0.36 27.64
C ALA A 168 1.26 0.63 28.77
N ILE A 169 0.35 1.58 28.57
CA ILE A 169 -0.07 2.53 29.62
C ILE A 169 -0.70 1.78 30.79
N LEU A 170 -1.61 0.84 30.53
CA LEU A 170 -2.25 0.05 31.58
C LEU A 170 -1.22 -0.78 32.37
N SER A 171 -0.24 -1.37 31.70
CA SER A 171 0.84 -2.11 32.36
C SER A 171 1.68 -1.20 33.28
N LEU A 172 1.96 0.02 32.84
CA LEU A 172 2.70 1.01 33.62
C LEU A 172 1.89 1.47 34.84
N VAL A 173 0.58 1.67 34.68
CA VAL A 173 -0.33 1.95 35.80
C VAL A 173 -0.40 0.78 36.77
N ALA A 174 -0.48 -0.47 36.31
CA ALA A 174 -0.51 -1.65 37.19
C ALA A 174 0.77 -1.77 38.03
N ILE A 175 1.93 -1.38 37.47
CA ILE A 175 3.21 -1.33 38.19
C ILE A 175 3.23 -0.17 39.20
N ALA A 176 2.68 1.00 38.84
CA ALA A 176 2.64 2.18 39.70
C ALA A 176 1.55 2.13 40.78
N ALA A 177 0.48 1.35 40.56
CA ALA A 177 -0.70 1.25 41.43
C ALA A 177 -0.38 1.01 42.91
N PRO A 178 0.47 0.02 43.32
CA PRO A 178 0.77 -0.19 44.74
C PRO A 178 1.46 1.01 45.40
N TYR A 179 2.31 1.74 44.66
CA TYR A 179 2.98 2.93 45.17
C TYR A 179 2.00 4.10 45.33
N LEU A 180 1.09 4.26 44.37
CA LEU A 180 0.04 5.26 44.44
C LEU A 180 -0.93 4.96 45.61
N MET A 181 -1.37 3.71 45.79
CA MET A 181 -2.25 3.32 46.89
C MET A 181 -1.64 3.60 48.27
N GLU A 182 -0.35 3.31 48.47
CA GLU A 182 0.33 3.59 49.74
C GLU A 182 0.40 5.08 50.10
N LYS A 183 0.36 5.97 49.09
CA LYS A 183 0.40 7.42 49.29
C LYS A 183 -0.98 8.06 49.43
N PHE A 184 -1.97 7.58 48.68
CA PHE A 184 -3.32 8.16 48.70
C PHE A 184 -4.24 7.54 49.76
N ASP A 185 -4.06 6.25 50.08
CA ASP A 185 -4.88 5.55 51.08
C ASP A 185 -4.07 4.48 51.84
N PRO A 186 -3.37 4.89 52.92
CA PRO A 186 -2.50 3.99 53.67
C PRO A 186 -3.27 2.96 54.50
N GLU A 187 -4.56 3.18 54.79
CA GLU A 187 -5.38 2.22 55.54
C GLU A 187 -5.74 1.03 54.64
N THR A 188 -6.20 1.30 53.42
CA THR A 188 -6.49 0.25 52.43
C THR A 188 -5.22 -0.50 52.03
N ALA A 189 -4.07 0.18 51.93
CA ALA A 189 -2.80 -0.47 51.62
C ALA A 189 -2.37 -1.49 52.69
N LYS A 190 -2.65 -1.24 53.98
CA LYS A 190 -2.36 -2.20 55.07
C LYS A 190 -3.27 -3.41 55.00
N ALA A 191 -4.58 -3.21 54.81
CA ALA A 191 -5.55 -4.30 54.68
C ALA A 191 -5.18 -5.26 53.53
N VAL A 192 -4.82 -4.72 52.35
CA VAL A 192 -4.41 -5.53 51.19
C VAL A 192 -3.09 -6.28 51.45
N ARG A 193 -2.17 -5.72 52.24
CA ARG A 193 -0.91 -6.39 52.61
C ARG A 193 -1.17 -7.56 53.56
N GLU A 194 -2.04 -7.38 54.55
CA GLU A 194 -2.43 -8.43 55.49
C GLU A 194 -3.15 -9.57 54.78
N GLU A 195 -4.07 -9.25 53.87
CA GLU A 195 -4.76 -10.24 53.06
C GLU A 195 -3.79 -11.01 52.15
N ARG A 196 -2.90 -10.32 51.42
CA ARG A 196 -1.87 -10.97 50.59
C ARG A 196 -0.93 -11.85 51.41
N ALA A 197 -0.56 -11.42 52.62
CA ALA A 197 0.27 -12.21 53.52
C ALA A 197 -0.47 -13.47 54.00
N ALA A 198 -1.76 -13.37 54.30
CA ALA A 198 -2.61 -14.51 54.64
C ALA A 198 -2.74 -15.50 53.46
N SER A 199 -3.04 -15.03 52.25
CA SER A 199 -3.17 -15.91 51.07
C SER A 199 -1.85 -16.61 50.71
N ARG A 200 -0.71 -15.95 50.95
CA ARG A 200 0.62 -16.57 50.73
C ARG A 200 0.89 -17.69 51.73
N ARG A 201 0.46 -17.54 53.00
CA ARG A 201 0.57 -18.57 54.03
C ARG A 201 -0.31 -19.79 53.73
N GLU A 202 -1.47 -19.58 53.12
CA GLU A 202 -2.36 -20.68 52.71
C GLU A 202 -1.78 -21.51 51.55
N LYS A 203 -1.18 -20.87 50.54
CA LYS A 203 -0.58 -21.56 49.37
C LYS A 203 0.70 -22.33 49.69
N ILE A 204 1.40 -22.01 50.79
CA ILE A 204 2.66 -22.65 51.20
C ILE A 204 2.42 -23.87 52.10
N LYS A 205 1.17 -24.14 52.53
CA LYS A 205 0.88 -25.42 53.21
C LYS A 205 1.11 -26.55 52.18
N PRO A 206 2.12 -27.43 52.37
CA PRO A 206 2.31 -28.57 51.49
C PRO A 206 0.99 -29.35 51.46
N SER A 207 0.50 -29.68 50.27
CA SER A 207 -0.73 -30.45 50.17
C SER A 207 -0.57 -31.69 51.04
N GLN A 208 -1.59 -32.06 51.81
CA GLN A 208 -1.52 -33.23 52.68
C GLN A 208 -1.09 -34.48 51.89
N ALA A 209 -1.40 -34.54 50.58
CA ALA A 209 -0.90 -35.55 49.65
C ALA A 209 0.63 -35.56 49.46
N ALA A 210 1.31 -34.40 49.51
CA ALA A 210 2.76 -34.32 49.47
C ALA A 210 3.41 -34.81 50.78
N ILE A 211 2.80 -34.50 51.94
CA ILE A 211 3.24 -35.00 53.25
C ILE A 211 3.08 -36.52 53.31
N GLU A 212 1.93 -37.03 52.87
CA GLU A 212 1.61 -38.47 52.87
C GLU A 212 2.49 -39.25 51.86
N ALA A 213 2.86 -38.64 50.73
CA ALA A 213 3.80 -39.22 49.78
C ALA A 213 5.24 -39.28 50.35
N THR A 214 5.68 -38.26 51.09
CA THR A 214 6.99 -38.29 51.76
C THR A 214 7.04 -39.29 52.91
N GLU A 215 5.93 -39.48 53.64
CA GLU A 215 5.84 -40.45 54.73
C GLU A 215 5.82 -41.89 54.21
N LYS A 216 5.12 -42.15 53.09
CA LYS A 216 5.17 -43.46 52.40
C LYS A 216 6.58 -43.79 51.89
N LEU A 217 7.30 -42.82 51.36
CA LEU A 217 8.71 -43.00 50.92
C LEU A 217 9.69 -43.24 52.06
N GLN A 218 9.46 -42.67 53.25
CA GLN A 218 10.29 -42.92 54.44
C GLN A 218 9.97 -44.25 55.14
N SER A 219 8.71 -44.70 55.10
CA SER A 219 8.29 -46.00 55.67
C SER A 219 8.72 -47.21 54.85
N SER A 220 8.90 -47.05 53.53
CA SER A 220 9.53 -48.06 52.68
C SER A 220 11.06 -47.95 52.81
N GLY A 221 11.60 -48.49 53.89
CA GLY A 221 13.05 -48.57 54.10
C GLY A 221 13.74 -49.33 52.97
N ASN A 222 14.24 -48.59 51.99
CA ASN A 222 15.21 -49.05 51.03
C ASN A 222 16.22 -47.93 50.83
N GLU A 223 17.49 -48.20 51.10
CA GLU A 223 18.61 -47.31 50.82
C GLU A 223 18.62 -46.93 49.34
N VAL A 224 18.20 -45.70 49.02
CA VAL A 224 18.44 -45.13 47.71
C VAL A 224 19.86 -44.60 47.69
N LYS A 225 20.78 -45.42 47.15
CA LYS A 225 22.11 -44.98 46.74
C LYS A 225 21.99 -43.76 45.82
N ALA A 226 22.68 -42.69 46.20
CA ALA A 226 22.83 -41.47 45.40
C ALA A 226 23.44 -41.79 44.03
N GLY A 227 22.58 -41.89 43.02
CA GLY A 227 22.98 -41.98 41.62
C GLY A 227 23.22 -40.59 41.04
N SER A 228 24.45 -40.10 41.17
CA SER A 228 24.97 -39.00 40.35
C SER A 228 24.94 -39.42 38.87
N LYS A 229 23.99 -38.89 38.09
CA LYS A 229 24.13 -38.75 36.64
C LYS A 229 23.71 -37.34 36.22
N SER A 230 24.73 -36.49 36.11
CA SER A 230 24.73 -35.34 35.22
C SER A 230 24.60 -35.82 33.78
N ASP A 231 23.47 -35.57 33.14
CA ASP A 231 23.36 -35.65 31.68
C ASP A 231 22.81 -34.32 31.16
N SER A 232 23.75 -33.41 30.89
CA SER A 232 23.50 -32.12 30.27
C SER A 232 23.48 -32.31 28.75
N THR A 233 22.35 -32.74 28.19
CA THR A 233 22.13 -32.70 26.74
C THR A 233 21.38 -31.42 26.36
N LEU A 234 22.16 -30.35 26.18
CA LEU A 234 21.72 -29.05 25.69
C LEU A 234 21.42 -29.15 24.18
N LYS A 235 20.16 -29.46 23.85
CA LYS A 235 19.68 -29.52 22.47
C LYS A 235 19.44 -28.10 21.95
N LYS A 236 20.47 -27.53 21.33
CA LYS A 236 20.47 -26.27 20.58
C LYS A 236 19.42 -26.36 19.45
N ARG A 237 18.25 -25.76 19.64
CA ARG A 237 17.30 -25.49 18.54
C ARG A 237 17.66 -24.15 17.92
N LYS A 238 18.11 -24.19 16.67
CA LYS A 238 18.04 -23.07 15.73
C LYS A 238 16.59 -22.63 15.61
N ASN A 239 16.37 -21.32 15.67
CA ASN A 239 15.63 -20.54 14.69
C ASN A 239 16.12 -19.10 14.80
#